data_AF-U1Q0U9-F1
#
_entry.id   AF-U1Q0U9-F1
#
_cell.length_a   1.000
_cell.length_b   1.000
_cell.length_c   1.000
_cell.angle_alpha   90.00
_cell.angle_beta   90.00
_cell.angle_gamma   90.00
#
_symmetry.space_group_name_H-M   'P 1'
#
loop_
_entity.id
_entity.type
_entity.pdbx_description
1 polymer ?
#
loop_
_entity_poly.entity_id
_entity_poly.type
_entity_poly.pdbx_seq_one_letter_code
_entity_poly.pdbx_strand_id
1 'polypeptide(L)'
;ELGSPQTPGVREGLSERARAGLEHSAGAALWTPVLAFGGAPFTLAAYLVEGRPSRDHLAARTLMRADPEAWDRLMTWCARLTGEFIATQVRAGAAAAQLFDSWAGSLSPRAYRERVAPYSALALETARGALCPLTGRAASLIHFGTGTARLLGHMRQAGADVVGIDERIE
;
A
#
# COMPACT_ATOMS: atom_id res chain seq x y z
N GLU A 1 -8.09 -7.55 -18.31
CA GLU A 1 -9.43 -7.04 -17.98
C GLU A 1 -9.65 -7.25 -16.49
N LEU A 2 -9.82 -6.18 -15.72
CA LEU A 2 -10.22 -6.32 -14.33
C LEU A 2 -11.73 -6.57 -14.35
N GLY A 3 -12.14 -7.81 -14.08
CA GLY A 3 -13.53 -8.23 -14.15
C GLY A 3 -14.45 -7.37 -13.26
N SER A 4 -15.75 -7.42 -13.54
CA SER A 4 -16.76 -6.68 -12.78
C SER A 4 -16.69 -7.06 -11.30
N PRO A 5 -16.76 -6.08 -10.36
CA PRO A 5 -16.81 -6.37 -8.94
C PRO A 5 -17.99 -7.30 -8.67
N GLN A 6 -17.67 -8.52 -8.23
CA GLN A 6 -18.67 -9.51 -7.85
C GLN A 6 -19.36 -9.05 -6.57
N THR A 7 -20.64 -9.41 -6.42
CA THR A 7 -21.33 -9.22 -5.16
C THR A 7 -20.54 -9.91 -4.05
N PRO A 8 -20.21 -9.21 -2.94
CA PRO A 8 -19.47 -9.81 -1.84
C PRO A 8 -20.11 -11.14 -1.41
N GLY A 9 -19.34 -12.23 -1.44
CA GLY A 9 -19.81 -13.57 -1.06
C GLY A 9 -20.23 -14.49 -2.21
N VAL A 10 -20.27 -14.02 -3.46
CA VAL A 10 -20.47 -14.91 -4.63
C VAL A 10 -19.20 -15.75 -4.84
N ARG A 11 -19.35 -17.08 -4.76
CA ARG A 11 -18.24 -18.06 -4.87
C ARG A 11 -18.18 -18.74 -6.24
N GLU A 12 -19.02 -18.35 -7.19
CA GLU A 12 -19.06 -18.93 -8.54
C GLU A 12 -17.78 -18.60 -9.32
N GLY A 13 -17.26 -19.59 -10.05
CA GLY A 13 -16.06 -19.44 -10.88
C GLY A 13 -14.72 -19.51 -10.13
N LEU A 14 -14.72 -19.73 -8.81
CA LEU A 14 -13.48 -19.93 -8.05
C LEU A 14 -12.88 -21.31 -8.31
N SER A 15 -11.55 -21.38 -8.45
CA SER A 15 -10.83 -22.65 -8.49
C SER A 15 -10.96 -23.40 -7.16
N GLU A 16 -10.75 -24.71 -7.18
CA GLU A 16 -10.79 -25.54 -5.97
C GLU A 16 -9.84 -25.03 -4.87
N ARG A 17 -8.62 -24.62 -5.26
CA ARG A 17 -7.64 -24.01 -4.36
C ARG A 17 -8.15 -22.70 -3.74
N ALA A 18 -8.79 -21.84 -4.53
CA ALA A 18 -9.34 -20.57 -4.03
C ALA A 18 -10.49 -20.81 -3.04
N ARG A 19 -11.35 -21.80 -3.33
CA ARG A 19 -12.46 -22.19 -2.45
C ARG A 19 -11.95 -22.74 -1.12
N ALA A 20 -10.98 -23.65 -1.15
CA ALA A 20 -10.34 -24.19 0.05
C ALA A 20 -9.64 -23.10 0.88
N GLY A 21 -8.96 -22.15 0.23
CA GLY A 21 -8.35 -21.01 0.89
C GLY A 21 -9.36 -20.11 1.61
N LEU A 22 -10.51 -19.83 0.98
CA LEU A 22 -11.59 -19.07 1.59
C LEU A 22 -12.23 -19.81 2.77
N GLU A 23 -12.46 -21.12 2.66
CA GLU A 23 -12.98 -21.93 3.76
C GLU A 23 -12.01 -21.95 4.95
N HIS A 24 -10.71 -22.08 4.69
CA HIS A 24 -9.68 -22.02 5.72
C HIS A 24 -9.57 -20.64 6.37
N SER A 25 -9.81 -19.57 5.60
CA SER A 25 -9.70 -18.17 6.06
C SER A 25 -11.03 -17.61 6.60
N ALA A 26 -12.11 -18.39 6.56
CA ALA A 26 -13.42 -17.96 7.03
C ALA A 26 -13.40 -17.81 8.55
N GLY A 27 -13.27 -16.58 9.03
CA GLY A 27 -13.41 -16.25 10.44
C GLY A 27 -14.88 -16.27 10.91
N ALA A 28 -15.10 -16.07 12.20
CA ALA A 28 -16.44 -15.98 12.81
C ALA A 28 -17.26 -14.74 12.40
N ALA A 29 -16.70 -13.86 11.56
CA ALA A 29 -17.37 -12.64 11.12
C ALA A 29 -18.52 -12.98 10.16
N LEU A 30 -19.71 -12.47 10.46
CA LEU A 30 -20.92 -12.62 9.63
C LEU A 30 -20.97 -11.60 8.46
N TRP A 31 -19.87 -10.88 8.21
CA TRP A 31 -19.78 -9.79 7.24
C TRP A 31 -18.43 -9.82 6.53
N THR A 32 -18.40 -9.29 5.31
CA THR A 32 -17.18 -9.16 4.52
C THR A 32 -16.52 -7.80 4.78
N PRO A 33 -15.26 -7.75 5.23
CA PRO A 33 -14.60 -6.48 5.50
C PRO A 33 -14.31 -5.68 4.24
N VAL A 34 -14.55 -4.37 4.32
CA VAL A 34 -14.11 -3.41 3.30
C VAL A 34 -12.69 -2.95 3.63
N LEU A 35 -11.84 -2.99 2.61
CA LEU A 35 -10.46 -2.53 2.66
C LEU A 35 -10.37 -1.12 2.06
N ALA A 36 -9.84 -0.16 2.83
CA ALA A 36 -9.38 1.10 2.29
C ALA A 36 -8.11 0.90 1.48
N PHE A 37 -7.78 1.86 0.60
CA PHE A 37 -6.49 1.83 -0.08
C PHE A 37 -5.94 3.23 -0.38
N GLY A 38 -4.63 3.30 -0.59
CA GLY A 38 -3.95 4.50 -1.07
C GLY A 38 -2.62 4.17 -1.73
N GLY A 39 -2.18 5.01 -2.67
CA GLY A 39 -0.86 4.89 -3.28
C GLY A 39 0.24 5.32 -2.31
N ALA A 40 1.31 4.55 -2.23
CA ALA A 40 2.47 4.89 -1.40
C ALA A 40 3.12 6.21 -1.87
N PRO A 41 3.82 6.94 -0.99
CA PRO A 41 4.35 8.26 -1.34
C PRO A 41 5.29 8.24 -2.53
N PHE A 42 6.14 7.21 -2.64
CA PHE A 42 7.04 7.05 -3.78
C PHE A 42 6.27 6.83 -5.08
N THR A 43 5.22 6.02 -5.03
CA THR A 43 4.39 5.74 -6.20
C THR A 43 3.67 7.02 -6.68
N LEU A 44 3.09 7.80 -5.77
CA LEU A 44 2.47 9.08 -6.11
C LEU A 44 3.48 10.09 -6.63
N ALA A 45 4.62 10.25 -5.95
CA ALA A 45 5.69 11.15 -6.37
C ALA A 45 6.21 10.78 -7.77
N ALA A 46 6.36 9.48 -8.07
CA ALA A 46 6.76 9.03 -9.39
C ALA A 46 5.76 9.45 -10.47
N TYR A 47 4.44 9.31 -10.25
CA TYR A 47 3.45 9.82 -11.20
C TYR A 47 3.53 11.33 -11.39
N LEU A 48 3.67 12.09 -10.30
CA LEU A 48 3.70 13.56 -10.34
C LEU A 48 4.94 14.09 -11.06
N VAL A 49 6.10 13.49 -10.81
CA VAL A 49 7.37 13.92 -11.43
C VAL A 49 7.45 13.48 -12.89
N GLU A 50 6.94 12.30 -13.23
CA GLU A 50 6.98 11.82 -14.62
C GLU A 50 5.93 12.50 -15.50
N GLY A 51 4.78 12.91 -14.94
CA GLY A 51 3.67 13.55 -15.67
C GLY A 51 2.96 12.63 -16.69
N ARG A 52 3.41 11.38 -16.83
CA ARG A 52 2.88 10.35 -17.73
C ARG A 52 3.24 8.96 -17.20
N PRO A 53 2.59 7.88 -17.69
CA PRO A 53 3.05 6.53 -17.42
C PRO A 53 4.51 6.35 -17.84
N SER A 54 5.34 5.84 -16.92
CA SER A 54 6.77 5.64 -17.11
C SER A 54 7.13 4.28 -16.51
N ARG A 55 8.02 3.51 -17.17
CA ARG A 55 8.43 2.18 -16.70
C ARG A 55 9.64 2.23 -15.77
N ASP A 56 10.51 3.22 -15.97
CA ASP A 56 11.84 3.27 -15.34
C ASP A 56 11.95 4.33 -14.24
N HIS A 57 10.94 5.20 -14.14
CA HIS A 57 10.84 6.32 -13.18
C HIS A 57 12.12 7.14 -13.08
N LEU A 58 12.79 7.36 -14.22
CA LEU A 58 14.09 8.02 -14.28
C LEU A 58 14.02 9.46 -13.78
N ALA A 59 12.93 10.18 -14.04
CA ALA A 59 12.79 11.56 -13.57
C ALA A 59 12.65 11.60 -12.05
N ALA A 60 11.84 10.71 -11.46
CA ALA A 60 11.71 10.61 -10.01
C ALA A 60 13.05 10.24 -9.34
N ARG A 61 13.78 9.26 -9.91
CA ARG A 61 15.11 8.86 -9.41
C ARG A 61 16.17 9.95 -9.59
N THR A 62 16.04 10.76 -10.64
CA THR A 62 16.91 11.91 -10.88
C THR A 62 16.64 13.00 -9.85
N LEU A 63 15.38 13.38 -9.64
CA LEU A 63 14.99 14.37 -8.64
C LEU A 63 15.47 13.96 -7.24
N MET A 64 15.23 12.71 -6.85
CA MET A 64 15.67 12.14 -5.57
C MET A 64 17.17 12.31 -5.29
N ARG A 65 18.00 12.40 -6.33
CA ARG A 65 19.47 12.55 -6.23
C ARG A 65 19.93 13.98 -6.45
N ALA A 66 19.37 14.66 -7.45
CA ALA A 66 19.80 15.97 -7.90
C ALA A 66 19.32 17.08 -6.94
N ASP A 67 18.14 16.92 -6.34
CA ASP A 67 17.58 17.87 -5.38
C ASP A 67 16.91 17.11 -4.22
N PRO A 68 17.69 16.66 -3.23
CA PRO A 68 17.17 15.95 -2.07
C PRO A 68 16.17 16.76 -1.23
N GLU A 69 16.26 18.09 -1.25
CA GLU A 69 15.35 18.94 -0.49
C GLU A 69 13.96 19.00 -1.16
N ALA A 70 13.92 19.19 -2.49
CA ALA A 70 12.66 19.11 -3.23
C ALA A 70 12.04 17.71 -3.13
N TRP A 71 12.87 16.65 -3.17
CA TRP A 71 12.43 15.29 -2.96
C TRP A 71 11.77 15.11 -1.59
N ASP A 72 12.40 15.59 -0.52
CA ASP A 72 11.88 15.49 0.84
C ASP A 72 10.54 16.22 1.00
N ARG A 73 10.43 17.45 0.48
CA ARG A 73 9.18 18.22 0.49
C ARG A 73 8.06 17.49 -0.26
N LEU A 74 8.33 16.97 -1.46
CA LEU A 74 7.35 16.24 -2.26
C LEU A 74 6.90 14.96 -1.55
N MET A 75 7.84 14.16 -1.06
CA MET A 75 7.55 12.90 -0.41
C MET A 75 6.80 13.08 0.92
N THR A 76 7.14 14.10 1.69
CA THR A 76 6.41 14.49 2.91
C THR A 76 4.97 14.89 2.57
N TRP A 77 4.78 15.68 1.52
CA TRP A 77 3.44 16.06 1.07
C TRP A 77 2.61 14.84 0.62
N CYS A 78 3.19 13.97 -0.21
CA CYS A 78 2.55 12.72 -0.65
C CYS A 78 2.19 11.82 0.55
N ALA A 79 3.08 11.70 1.54
CA ALA A 79 2.84 10.89 2.73
C ALA A 79 1.66 11.38 3.57
N ARG A 80 1.59 12.70 3.82
CA ARG A 80 0.46 13.30 4.54
C ARG A 80 -0.85 13.12 3.78
N LEU A 81 -0.82 13.36 2.46
CA LEU A 81 -2.01 13.21 1.61
C LEU A 81 -2.52 11.77 1.61
N THR A 82 -1.64 10.79 1.35
CA THR A 82 -2.00 9.36 1.36
C THR A 82 -2.50 8.93 2.73
N GLY A 83 -1.80 9.32 3.81
CA GLY A 83 -2.16 8.98 5.17
C GLY A 83 -3.57 9.47 5.52
N GLU A 84 -3.88 10.74 5.27
CA GLU A 84 -5.21 11.30 5.53
C GLU A 84 -6.29 10.73 4.61
N PHE A 85 -5.95 10.42 3.35
CA PHE A 85 -6.89 9.78 2.43
C PHE A 85 -7.29 8.38 2.93
N ILE A 86 -6.33 7.59 3.41
CA ILE A 86 -6.60 6.29 4.03
C ILE A 86 -7.37 6.47 5.34
N ALA A 87 -6.94 7.39 6.21
CA ALA A 87 -7.60 7.68 7.48
C ALA A 87 -9.08 8.04 7.29
N THR A 88 -9.39 8.81 6.24
CA THR A 88 -10.77 9.18 5.88
C THR A 88 -11.62 7.96 5.53
N GLN A 89 -11.08 7.02 4.75
CA GLN A 89 -11.78 5.76 4.42
C GLN A 89 -11.99 4.87 5.67
N VAL A 90 -11.02 4.84 6.58
CA VAL A 90 -11.14 4.13 7.87
C VAL A 90 -12.25 4.74 8.73
N ARG A 91 -12.26 6.08 8.87
CA ARG A 91 -13.33 6.81 9.57
C ARG A 91 -14.70 6.59 8.92
N ALA A 92 -14.75 6.29 7.62
CA ALA A 92 -15.96 5.94 6.89
C ALA A 92 -16.41 4.46 7.04
N GLY A 93 -15.62 3.61 7.71
CA GLY A 93 -15.99 2.23 8.03
C GLY A 93 -15.07 1.15 7.46
N ALA A 94 -13.97 1.49 6.77
CA ALA A 94 -13.02 0.48 6.33
C ALA A 94 -12.34 -0.22 7.54
N ALA A 95 -12.28 -1.55 7.50
CA ALA A 95 -11.81 -2.38 8.61
C ALA A 95 -10.28 -2.61 8.61
N ALA A 96 -9.69 -2.48 7.43
CA ALA A 96 -8.26 -2.56 7.17
C ALA A 96 -7.91 -1.64 5.99
N ALA A 97 -6.64 -1.35 5.79
CA ALA A 97 -6.20 -0.46 4.72
C ALA A 97 -4.93 -0.98 4.03
N GLN A 98 -4.84 -0.83 2.71
CA GLN A 98 -3.67 -1.21 1.92
C GLN A 98 -2.95 0.00 1.32
N LEU A 99 -1.67 0.13 1.65
CA LEU A 99 -0.72 1.03 1.00
C LEU A 99 -0.07 0.32 -0.19
N PHE A 100 -0.28 0.85 -1.40
CA PHE A 100 0.24 0.30 -2.65
C PHE A 100 1.51 1.02 -3.10
N ASP A 101 2.65 0.38 -2.96
CA ASP A 101 3.96 0.83 -3.44
C ASP A 101 4.38 0.12 -4.72
N SER A 102 3.60 0.33 -5.78
CA SER A 102 3.71 -0.36 -7.08
C SER A 102 5.02 -0.13 -7.83
N TRP A 103 5.86 0.80 -7.37
CA TRP A 103 7.12 1.14 -8.03
C TRP A 103 8.36 0.90 -7.15
N ALA A 104 8.19 0.58 -5.87
CA ALA A 104 9.31 0.37 -4.94
C ALA A 104 10.33 -0.68 -5.41
N GLY A 105 9.89 -1.74 -6.11
CA GLY A 105 10.79 -2.79 -6.60
C GLY A 105 11.89 -2.28 -7.54
N SER A 106 11.67 -1.15 -8.21
CA SER A 106 12.67 -0.50 -9.08
C SER A 106 13.89 0.05 -8.31
N LEU A 107 13.80 0.18 -6.99
CA LEU A 107 14.84 0.77 -6.14
C LEU A 107 15.73 -0.29 -5.51
N SER A 108 17.02 0.03 -5.35
CA SER A 108 17.91 -0.79 -4.51
C SER A 108 17.45 -0.73 -3.04
N PRO A 109 17.74 -1.76 -2.22
CA PRO A 109 17.38 -1.75 -0.80
C PRO A 109 17.88 -0.51 -0.05
N ARG A 110 19.10 -0.05 -0.40
CA ARG A 110 19.66 1.18 0.14
C ARG A 110 18.84 2.41 -0.22
N ALA A 111 18.52 2.60 -1.50
CA ALA A 111 17.73 3.75 -1.95
C ALA A 111 16.32 3.73 -1.35
N TYR A 112 15.67 2.57 -1.29
CA TYR A 112 14.37 2.42 -0.65
C TYR A 112 14.42 2.83 0.82
N ARG A 113 15.34 2.26 1.60
CA ARG A 113 15.48 2.54 3.03
C ARG A 113 15.78 4.01 3.32
N GLU A 114 16.65 4.63 2.52
CA GLU A 114 17.14 5.99 2.78
C GLU A 114 16.24 7.11 2.21
N ARG A 115 15.41 6.81 1.21
CA ARG A 115 14.69 7.84 0.43
C ARG A 115 13.19 7.58 0.24
N VAL A 116 12.69 6.42 0.64
CA VAL A 116 11.27 6.04 0.46
C VAL A 116 10.63 5.53 1.74
N ALA A 117 11.25 4.56 2.42
CA ALA A 117 10.69 3.91 3.60
C ALA A 117 10.22 4.88 4.71
N PRO A 118 10.94 5.98 5.03
CA PRO A 118 10.48 6.93 6.05
C PRO A 118 9.13 7.58 5.73
N TYR A 119 8.82 7.78 4.45
CA TYR A 119 7.58 8.40 4.02
C TYR A 119 6.42 7.41 3.99
N SER A 120 6.67 6.17 3.60
CA SER A 120 5.69 5.09 3.79
C SER A 120 5.36 4.92 5.26
N ALA A 121 6.36 5.03 6.15
CA ALA A 121 6.14 4.99 7.60
C ALA A 121 5.26 6.15 8.08
N LEU A 122 5.53 7.38 7.64
CA LEU A 122 4.71 8.55 7.96
C LEU A 122 3.24 8.39 7.48
N ALA A 123 3.03 7.86 6.27
CA ALA A 123 1.69 7.62 5.74
C ALA A 123 0.94 6.55 6.56
N LEU A 124 1.62 5.46 6.94
CA LEU A 124 1.05 4.40 7.77
C LEU A 124 0.76 4.87 9.20
N GLU A 125 1.66 5.65 9.80
CA GLU A 125 1.45 6.25 11.12
C GLU A 125 0.22 7.16 11.12
N THR A 126 0.09 8.03 10.12
CA THR A 126 -1.07 8.91 9.96
C THR A 126 -2.37 8.09 9.84
N ALA A 127 -2.38 7.06 8.98
CA ALA A 127 -3.53 6.18 8.81
C ALA A 127 -3.90 5.41 10.08
N ARG A 128 -2.91 4.97 10.87
CA ARG A 128 -3.11 4.22 12.12
C ARG A 128 -3.85 5.03 13.18
N GLY A 129 -3.76 6.36 13.13
CA GLY A 129 -4.49 7.26 14.04
C GLY A 129 -6.01 7.26 13.84
N ALA A 130 -6.53 6.68 12.76
CA ALA A 130 -7.97 6.58 12.51
C ALA A 130 -8.60 5.34 13.15
N LEU A 131 -9.75 5.51 13.79
CA LEU A 131 -10.58 4.42 14.30
C LEU A 131 -11.73 4.15 13.33
N CYS A 132 -11.96 2.87 13.05
CA CYS A 132 -13.09 2.42 12.25
C CYS A 132 -14.34 2.34 13.15
N PRO A 133 -15.43 3.07 12.84
CA PRO A 133 -16.64 3.08 13.68
C PRO A 133 -17.33 1.72 13.75
N LEU A 134 -17.17 0.86 12.72
CA LEU A 134 -17.78 -0.47 12.67
C LEU A 134 -17.04 -1.50 13.54
N THR A 135 -15.75 -1.29 13.81
CA THR A 135 -14.93 -2.25 14.58
C THR A 135 -14.47 -1.69 15.93
N GLY A 136 -14.59 -0.38 16.15
CA GLY A 136 -14.10 0.31 17.36
C GLY A 136 -12.57 0.32 17.50
N ARG A 137 -11.82 -0.02 16.44
CA ARG A 137 -10.37 -0.22 16.47
C ARG A 137 -9.69 0.51 15.31
N ALA A 138 -8.38 0.70 15.45
CA ALA A 138 -7.55 1.12 14.33
C ALA A 138 -7.56 0.05 13.23
N ALA A 139 -7.50 0.49 11.98
CA ALA A 139 -7.44 -0.42 10.84
C ALA A 139 -6.12 -1.20 10.82
N SER A 140 -6.17 -2.50 10.51
CA SER A 140 -4.96 -3.26 10.18
C SER A 140 -4.37 -2.71 8.89
N LEU A 141 -3.07 -2.42 8.88
CA LEU A 141 -2.38 -1.80 7.76
C LEU A 141 -1.57 -2.82 6.97
N ILE A 142 -1.84 -2.89 5.67
CA ILE A 142 -1.18 -3.75 4.70
C ILE A 142 -0.24 -2.88 3.86
N HIS A 143 1.01 -3.31 3.69
CA HIS A 143 1.93 -2.67 2.76
C HIS A 143 2.26 -3.66 1.64
N PHE A 144 1.83 -3.33 0.43
CA PHE A 144 2.02 -4.16 -0.76
C PHE A 144 2.85 -3.39 -1.77
N GLY A 145 3.75 -4.07 -2.46
CA GLY A 145 4.51 -3.53 -3.57
C GLY A 145 4.87 -4.63 -4.55
N THR A 146 5.23 -4.25 -5.77
CA THR A 146 5.63 -5.18 -6.83
C THR A 146 7.15 -5.14 -7.03
N GLY A 147 7.75 -6.29 -7.32
CA GLY A 147 9.20 -6.48 -7.39
C GLY A 147 9.92 -6.25 -6.06
N THR A 148 9.24 -6.47 -4.93
CA THR A 148 9.70 -6.05 -3.59
C THR A 148 10.27 -7.18 -2.73
N ALA A 149 10.58 -8.36 -3.28
CA ALA A 149 11.14 -9.50 -2.52
C ALA A 149 12.30 -9.09 -1.60
N ARG A 150 13.23 -8.26 -2.09
CA ARG A 150 14.38 -7.73 -1.33
C ARG A 150 14.05 -6.59 -0.35
N LEU A 151 12.81 -6.12 -0.32
CA LEU A 151 12.34 -4.97 0.45
C LEU A 151 11.32 -5.36 1.54
N LEU A 152 10.83 -6.61 1.57
CA LEU A 152 9.77 -7.05 2.49
C LEU A 152 10.06 -6.71 3.96
N GLY A 153 11.31 -6.92 4.40
CA GLY A 153 11.73 -6.55 5.76
C GLY A 153 11.65 -5.05 6.03
N HIS A 154 12.05 -4.22 5.07
CA HIS A 154 11.94 -2.76 5.17
C HIS A 154 10.48 -2.29 5.11
N MET A 155 9.64 -2.92 4.30
CA MET A 155 8.20 -2.64 4.25
C MET A 155 7.50 -2.95 5.57
N ARG A 156 7.89 -4.04 6.26
CA ARG A 156 7.42 -4.36 7.61
C ARG A 156 7.90 -3.34 8.63
N GLN A 157 9.18 -2.96 8.58
CA GLN A 157 9.79 -1.97 9.47
C GLN A 157 9.18 -0.57 9.34
N ALA A 158 8.58 -0.25 8.19
CA ALA A 158 7.81 0.99 8.00
C ALA A 158 6.51 1.04 8.84
N GLY A 159 6.17 -0.01 9.61
CA GLY A 159 5.03 0.00 10.51
C GLY A 159 3.77 -0.66 9.96
N ALA A 160 3.90 -1.48 8.91
CA ALA A 160 2.81 -2.31 8.41
C ALA A 160 2.53 -3.50 9.36
N ASP A 161 1.27 -3.89 9.52
CA ASP A 161 0.88 -5.10 10.25
C ASP A 161 1.03 -6.35 9.37
N VAL A 162 0.75 -6.17 8.07
CA VAL A 162 0.84 -7.21 7.03
C VAL A 162 1.70 -6.70 5.87
N VAL A 163 2.54 -7.56 5.31
CA VAL A 163 3.26 -7.28 4.07
C VAL A 163 2.69 -8.16 2.97
N GLY A 164 2.17 -7.52 1.92
CA GLY A 164 1.70 -8.24 0.73
C GLY A 164 2.89 -8.65 -0.13
N ILE A 165 2.85 -9.87 -0.65
CA ILE A 165 3.91 -10.44 -1.48
C ILE A 165 3.35 -10.68 -2.88
N ASP A 166 4.10 -10.29 -3.91
CA ASP A 166 3.74 -10.60 -5.30
C ASP A 166 4.21 -12.00 -5.71
N GLU A 167 3.99 -12.37 -6.97
CA GLU A 167 4.39 -13.69 -7.50
C GLU A 167 5.91 -13.84 -7.72
N ARG A 168 6.69 -12.75 -7.69
CA ARG A 168 8.11 -12.70 -8.11
C ARG A 168 9.05 -12.85 -6.92
N ILE A 169 8.78 -13.87 -6.13
CA ILE A 169 9.58 -14.29 -4.97
C ILE A 169 10.40 -15.50 -5.42
N GLU A 170 11.65 -15.25 -5.81
CA GLU A 170 12.70 -16.28 -5.95
C GLU A 170 13.60 -16.28 -4.72
#